data_AF-A0A7Y3UBP2-F1
#
_entry.id   AF-A0A7Y3UBP2-F1
#
_cell.length_a   1.000
_cell.length_b   1.000
_cell.length_c   1.000
_cell.angle_alpha   90.00
_cell.angle_beta   90.00
_cell.angle_gamma   90.00
#
_symmetry.space_group_name_H-M   'P 1'
#
loop_
_entity.id
_entity.type
_entity.pdbx_description
1 polymer ?
#
loop_
_entity_poly.entity_id
_entity_poly.type
_entity_poly.pdbx_seq_one_letter_code
_entity_poly.pdbx_strand_id
1 'polypeptide(L)'
;MTSLFRMLASSNLMLLVIVAIGGHLVDPGGPRRAGFDVLVILATVYCALVHSIVYTYFIAAGKYIQSAMEDHNLGCESHLVRAKANKKMSFRYVLLAILATMTAAFLYYAGNPVRGDGAISPWWAAAGTYVALAVNIMAIPFEWKYIRANSVLTKEVTNGVQQAGQVAPAVKAE
;
A
#
# COMPACT_ATOMS: atom_id res chain seq x y z
N MET A 1 5.71 13.18 -6.11
CA MET A 1 4.85 12.20 -5.40
C MET A 1 5.01 10.77 -5.91
N THR A 2 5.02 10.50 -7.22
CA THR A 2 5.18 9.11 -7.74
C THR A 2 6.56 8.48 -7.50
N SER A 3 7.60 9.26 -7.19
CA SER A 3 8.92 8.75 -6.80
C SER A 3 8.93 8.15 -5.40
N LEU A 4 8.26 8.79 -4.44
CA LEU A 4 8.17 8.33 -3.05
C LEU A 4 7.46 6.99 -2.94
N PHE A 5 6.33 6.82 -3.64
CA PHE A 5 5.63 5.53 -3.66
C PHE A 5 6.44 4.42 -4.33
N ARG A 6 7.22 4.72 -5.38
CA ARG A 6 8.15 3.75 -5.97
C ARG A 6 9.18 3.28 -4.97
N MET A 7 9.79 4.22 -4.25
CA MET A 7 10.84 3.93 -3.28
C MET A 7 10.31 3.10 -2.11
N LEU A 8 9.11 3.41 -1.61
CA LEU A 8 8.45 2.63 -0.56
C LEU A 8 8.07 1.23 -1.04
N ALA A 9 7.49 1.11 -2.24
CA ALA A 9 7.13 -0.19 -2.81
C ALA A 9 8.37 -1.05 -3.11
N SER A 10 9.44 -0.46 -3.67
CA SER A 10 10.68 -1.19 -3.98
C SER A 10 11.41 -1.63 -2.70
N SER A 11 11.46 -0.77 -1.68
CA SER A 11 12.06 -1.14 -0.39
C SER A 11 11.26 -2.23 0.33
N ASN A 12 9.92 -2.16 0.30
CA ASN A 12 9.06 -3.22 0.84
C ASN A 12 9.28 -4.54 0.11
N LEU A 13 9.30 -4.51 -1.22
CA LEU A 13 9.51 -5.69 -2.04
C LEU A 13 10.88 -6.31 -1.76
N MET A 14 11.94 -5.49 -1.72
CA MET A 14 13.29 -5.94 -1.42
C MET A 14 13.35 -6.62 -0.04
N LEU A 15 12.69 -6.05 0.96
CA LEU A 15 12.63 -6.61 2.30
C LEU A 15 11.88 -7.95 2.34
N LEU A 16 10.76 -8.07 1.61
CA LEU A 16 10.02 -9.33 1.48
C LEU A 16 10.82 -10.40 0.73
N VAL A 17 11.60 -10.03 -0.29
CA VAL A 17 12.50 -10.95 -1.00
C VAL A 17 13.62 -11.45 -0.08
N ILE A 18 14.22 -10.56 0.72
CA ILE A 18 15.24 -10.93 1.71
C ILE A 18 14.65 -11.93 2.71
N VAL A 19 13.43 -11.70 3.19
CA VAL A 19 12.76 -12.61 4.12
C VAL A 19 12.42 -13.95 3.46
N ALA A 20 11.93 -13.95 2.21
CA ALA A 20 11.61 -15.17 1.48
C ALA A 20 12.85 -16.04 1.24
N ILE A 21 13.94 -15.44 0.76
CA ILE A 21 15.18 -16.17 0.47
C ILE A 21 15.91 -16.53 1.78
N GLY A 22 16.04 -15.57 2.68
CA GLY A 22 16.73 -15.76 3.96
C GLY A 22 16.07 -16.80 4.85
N GLY A 23 14.75 -16.99 4.74
CA GLY A 23 14.02 -18.02 5.46
C GLY A 23 14.48 -19.44 5.13
N HIS A 24 15.03 -19.66 3.94
CA HIS A 24 15.62 -20.94 3.52
C HIS A 24 17.08 -21.10 3.96
N LEU A 25 17.78 -20.00 4.27
CA LEU A 25 19.20 -20.00 4.63
C LEU A 25 19.43 -20.04 6.14
N VAL A 26 18.39 -19.82 6.95
CA VAL A 26 18.49 -19.80 8.41
C VAL A 26 18.22 -21.19 8.97
N ASP A 27 19.23 -21.73 9.65
CA ASP A 27 19.13 -22.98 10.37
C ASP A 27 18.00 -22.93 11.43
N PRO A 28 17.05 -23.88 11.41
CA PRO A 28 15.86 -23.81 12.27
C PRO A 28 16.13 -23.85 13.78
N GLY A 29 17.29 -24.37 14.19
CA GLY A 29 17.74 -24.41 15.59
C GLY A 29 18.97 -23.55 15.89
N GLY A 30 19.40 -22.72 14.94
CA GLY A 30 20.63 -21.94 15.06
C GLY A 30 20.47 -20.63 15.86
N PRO A 31 21.54 -20.10 16.46
CA PRO A 31 21.49 -18.83 17.22
C PRO A 31 21.11 -17.61 16.36
N ARG A 32 21.25 -17.72 15.03
CA ARG A 32 20.83 -16.68 14.08
C ARG A 32 19.32 -16.59 13.88
N ARG A 33 18.54 -17.57 14.35
CA ARG A 33 17.09 -17.64 14.16
C ARG A 33 16.35 -16.48 14.84
N ALA A 34 16.68 -16.18 16.09
CA ALA A 34 16.05 -15.08 16.82
C ALA A 34 16.20 -13.72 16.11
N GLY A 35 17.38 -13.45 15.55
CA GLY A 35 17.60 -12.24 14.75
C GLY A 35 16.78 -12.21 13.46
N PHE A 36 16.56 -13.37 12.85
CA PHE A 36 15.73 -13.48 11.64
C PHE A 36 14.24 -13.39 11.95
N ASP A 37 13.76 -13.94 13.07
CA ASP A 37 12.36 -13.79 13.51
C ASP A 37 12.02 -12.30 13.70
N VAL A 38 12.94 -11.52 14.27
CA VAL A 38 12.81 -10.05 14.38
C VAL A 38 12.74 -9.39 13.00
N LEU A 39 13.56 -9.85 12.04
CA LEU A 39 13.53 -9.34 10.67
C LEU A 39 12.18 -9.61 9.98
N VAL A 40 11.61 -10.80 10.18
CA VAL A 40 10.28 -11.16 9.65
C VAL A 40 9.21 -10.23 10.22
N ILE A 41 9.21 -10.01 11.53
CA ILE A 41 8.27 -9.09 12.19
C ILE A 41 8.44 -7.67 11.63
N LEU A 42 9.69 -7.20 11.52
CA LEU A 42 10.00 -5.88 10.99
C LEU A 42 9.51 -5.74 9.54
N ALA A 43 9.66 -6.78 8.72
CA ALA A 43 9.16 -6.79 7.35
C ALA A 43 7.64 -6.71 7.28
N THR A 44 6.93 -7.46 8.13
CA THR A 44 5.46 -7.40 8.20
C THR A 44 4.98 -6.02 8.64
N VAL A 45 5.59 -5.44 9.69
CA VAL A 45 5.24 -4.10 10.17
C VAL A 45 5.56 -3.04 9.12
N TYR A 46 6.71 -3.12 8.46
CA TYR A 46 7.10 -2.20 7.39
C TYR A 46 6.14 -2.27 6.20
N CYS A 47 5.74 -3.47 5.79
CA CYS A 47 4.73 -3.68 4.75
C CYS A 47 3.41 -3.00 5.11
N ALA A 48 2.91 -3.22 6.33
CA ALA A 48 1.70 -2.57 6.82
C ALA A 48 1.83 -1.03 6.85
N LEU A 49 3.01 -0.52 7.24
CA LEU A 49 3.29 0.92 7.26
C LEU A 49 3.26 1.53 5.85
N VAL A 50 3.93 0.90 4.88
CA VAL A 50 3.95 1.37 3.48
C VAL A 50 2.53 1.47 2.92
N HIS A 51 1.73 0.44 3.12
CA HIS A 51 0.34 0.42 2.69
C HIS A 51 -0.54 1.43 3.45
N SER A 52 -0.29 1.67 4.73
CA SER A 52 -0.97 2.69 5.53
C SER A 52 -0.68 4.12 5.02
N ILE A 53 0.57 4.40 4.60
CA ILE A 53 0.95 5.67 3.97
C ILE A 53 0.19 5.87 2.64
N VAL A 54 0.13 4.84 1.80
CA VAL A 54 -0.65 4.86 0.54
C VAL A 54 -2.13 5.16 0.83
N TYR A 55 -2.71 4.52 1.85
CA TYR A 55 -4.10 4.76 2.23
C TYR A 55 -4.35 6.18 2.73
N THR A 56 -3.44 6.70 3.56
CA THR A 56 -3.50 8.08 4.07
C THR A 56 -3.45 9.10 2.94
N TYR A 57 -2.62 8.85 1.92
CA TYR A 57 -2.60 9.67 0.71
C TYR A 57 -3.96 9.72 0.00
N PHE A 58 -4.63 8.57 -0.17
CA PHE A 58 -5.97 8.56 -0.78
C PHE A 58 -7.02 9.31 0.05
N ILE A 59 -6.92 9.27 1.39
CA ILE A 59 -7.79 10.10 2.26
C ILE A 59 -7.51 11.58 2.05
N ALA A 60 -6.24 11.98 2.13
CA ALA A 60 -5.84 13.38 2.01
C ALA A 60 -6.23 13.96 0.64
N ALA A 61 -5.96 13.21 -0.44
CA ALA A 61 -6.34 13.61 -1.79
C ALA A 61 -7.87 13.73 -1.96
N GLY A 62 -8.64 12.81 -1.39
CA GLY A 62 -10.11 12.87 -1.43
C GLY A 62 -10.66 14.09 -0.70
N LYS A 63 -10.13 14.41 0.49
CA LYS A 63 -10.51 15.61 1.25
C LYS A 63 -10.13 16.89 0.51
N TYR A 64 -8.93 16.94 -0.08
CA TYR A 64 -8.50 18.08 -0.87
C TYR A 64 -9.42 18.33 -2.07
N ILE A 65 -9.78 17.28 -2.81
CA ILE A 65 -10.74 17.39 -3.92
C ILE A 65 -12.09 17.91 -3.43
N GLN A 66 -12.60 17.39 -2.31
CA GLN A 66 -13.86 17.83 -1.74
C GLN A 66 -13.83 19.33 -1.39
N SER A 67 -12.86 19.77 -0.59
CA SER A 67 -12.76 21.17 -0.16
C SER A 67 -12.55 22.11 -1.36
N ALA A 68 -11.66 21.76 -2.29
CA ALA A 68 -11.40 22.60 -3.47
C ALA A 68 -12.62 22.75 -4.40
N MET A 69 -13.50 21.75 -4.46
CA MET A 69 -14.72 21.87 -5.27
C MET A 69 -15.86 22.58 -4.52
N GLU A 70 -15.98 22.38 -3.19
CA GLU A 70 -16.93 23.11 -2.33
C GLU A 70 -16.63 24.62 -2.33
N ASP A 71 -15.36 25.02 -2.19
CA ASP A 71 -14.93 26.43 -2.16
C ASP A 71 -15.18 27.16 -3.49
N HIS A 72 -15.24 26.44 -4.61
CA HIS A 72 -15.36 26.99 -5.96
C HIS A 72 -16.71 26.70 -6.65
N ASN A 73 -17.69 26.10 -5.95
CA ASN A 73 -19.01 25.72 -6.50
C ASN A 73 -18.96 24.90 -7.81
N LEU A 74 -17.89 24.12 -8.01
CA LEU A 74 -17.76 23.25 -9.17
C LEU A 74 -18.57 21.97 -8.88
N GLY A 75 -19.49 21.59 -9.78
CA GLY A 75 -20.36 20.42 -9.60
C GLY A 75 -19.60 19.17 -9.14
N CYS A 76 -19.77 18.78 -7.87
CA CYS A 76 -18.85 17.90 -7.13
C CYS A 76 -19.07 16.39 -7.35
N GLU A 77 -20.27 16.00 -7.79
CA GLU A 77 -20.75 14.64 -7.54
C GLU A 77 -20.00 13.58 -8.36
N SER A 78 -19.73 13.86 -9.64
CA SER A 78 -19.09 12.89 -10.55
C SER A 78 -17.61 12.64 -10.20
N HIS A 79 -16.88 13.67 -9.77
CA HIS A 79 -15.46 13.57 -9.42
C HIS A 79 -15.25 12.90 -8.05
N LEU A 80 -16.11 13.19 -7.07
CA LEU A 80 -16.06 12.54 -5.75
C LEU A 80 -16.43 11.05 -5.84
N VAL A 81 -17.41 10.68 -6.66
CA VAL A 81 -17.78 9.26 -6.89
C VAL A 81 -16.61 8.49 -7.50
N ARG A 82 -15.92 9.06 -8.51
CA ARG A 82 -14.72 8.44 -9.11
C ARG A 82 -13.56 8.32 -8.12
N ALA A 83 -13.32 9.34 -7.29
CA ALA A 83 -12.29 9.29 -6.25
C ALA A 83 -12.59 8.22 -5.19
N LYS A 84 -13.84 8.11 -4.73
CA LYS A 84 -14.28 7.07 -3.77
C LYS A 84 -14.17 5.66 -4.36
N ALA A 85 -14.56 5.47 -5.62
CA ALA A 85 -14.46 4.18 -6.31
C ALA A 85 -12.99 3.72 -6.44
N ASN A 86 -12.11 4.63 -6.86
CA ASN A 86 -10.68 4.35 -6.97
C ASN A 86 -10.05 3.99 -5.61
N LYS A 87 -10.40 4.73 -4.55
CA LYS A 87 -9.97 4.42 -3.17
C LYS A 87 -10.44 3.03 -2.74
N LYS A 88 -11.71 2.69 -2.97
CA LYS A 88 -12.29 1.40 -2.56
C LYS A 88 -11.61 0.22 -3.27
N MET A 89 -11.31 0.37 -4.55
CA MET A 89 -10.62 -0.67 -5.32
C MET A 89 -9.18 -0.82 -4.86
N SER A 90 -8.44 0.29 -4.70
CA SER A 90 -7.06 0.24 -4.19
C SER A 90 -7.00 -0.38 -2.79
N PHE A 91 -7.96 -0.07 -1.92
CA PHE A 91 -8.01 -0.60 -0.55
C PHE A 91 -8.12 -2.13 -0.50
N ARG A 92 -8.88 -2.75 -1.42
CA ARG A 92 -9.01 -4.21 -1.47
C ARG A 92 -7.68 -4.90 -1.75
N TYR A 93 -6.89 -4.37 -2.68
CA TYR A 93 -5.59 -4.92 -3.02
C TYR A 93 -4.56 -4.70 -1.92
N VAL A 94 -4.54 -3.49 -1.34
CA VAL A 94 -3.72 -3.15 -0.19
C VAL A 94 -4.00 -4.08 1.00
N LEU A 95 -5.28 -4.24 1.34
CA LEU A 95 -5.69 -5.09 2.46
C LEU A 95 -5.33 -6.56 2.19
N LEU A 96 -5.49 -7.04 0.96
CA LEU A 96 -5.10 -8.39 0.58
C LEU A 96 -3.58 -8.60 0.74
N ALA A 97 -2.75 -7.63 0.36
CA ALA A 97 -1.30 -7.69 0.53
C ALA A 97 -0.87 -7.72 2.02
N ILE A 98 -1.52 -6.91 2.86
CA ILE A 98 -1.31 -6.92 4.31
C ILE A 98 -1.74 -8.27 4.89
N LEU A 99 -2.94 -8.76 4.55
CA LEU A 99 -3.45 -10.04 5.07
C LEU A 99 -2.57 -11.21 4.64
N ALA A 100 -2.12 -11.23 3.38
CA ALA A 100 -1.20 -12.26 2.89
C ALA A 100 0.13 -12.23 3.64
N THR A 101 0.71 -11.04 3.87
CA THR A 101 1.98 -10.91 4.61
C THR A 101 1.86 -11.25 6.09
N MET A 102 0.78 -10.86 6.76
CA MET A 102 0.51 -11.25 8.15
C MET A 102 0.28 -12.76 8.27
N THR A 103 -0.46 -13.35 7.33
CA THR A 103 -0.69 -14.81 7.31
C THR A 103 0.62 -15.56 7.09
N ALA A 104 1.48 -15.08 6.18
CA ALA A 104 2.80 -15.67 5.95
C ALA A 104 3.70 -15.59 7.19
N ALA A 105 3.72 -14.45 7.89
CA ALA A 105 4.45 -14.31 9.14
C ALA A 105 3.93 -15.25 10.23
N PHE A 106 2.60 -15.42 10.32
CA PHE A 106 1.99 -16.38 11.23
C PHE A 106 2.38 -17.83 10.90
N LEU A 107 2.29 -18.23 9.62
CA LEU A 107 2.71 -19.56 9.17
C LEU A 107 4.20 -19.79 9.42
N TYR A 108 5.04 -18.78 9.23
CA TYR A 108 6.47 -18.84 9.54
C TYR A 108 6.74 -19.11 11.02
N TYR A 109 6.04 -18.40 11.91
CA TYR A 109 6.16 -18.61 13.36
C TYR A 109 5.53 -19.93 13.82
N ALA A 110 4.41 -20.34 13.22
CA ALA A 110 3.72 -21.59 13.54
C ALA A 110 4.48 -22.83 13.05
N GLY A 111 5.22 -22.74 11.95
CA GLY A 111 6.11 -23.80 11.47
C GLY A 111 7.47 -23.83 12.16
N ASN A 112 7.69 -23.03 13.21
CA ASN A 112 8.96 -23.00 13.93
C ASN A 112 9.17 -24.33 14.70
N PRO A 113 10.21 -25.12 14.40
CA PRO A 113 10.44 -26.41 15.04
C PRO A 113 10.74 -26.31 16.54
N VAL A 114 11.15 -25.12 17.03
CA VAL A 114 11.33 -24.87 18.48
C VAL A 114 10.00 -24.95 19.24
N ARG A 115 8.84 -24.75 18.58
CA ARG A 115 7.54 -24.98 19.23
C ARG A 115 7.28 -26.46 19.53
N GLY A 116 7.96 -27.41 18.89
CA GLY A 116 7.82 -28.84 19.17
C GLY A 116 6.47 -29.47 18.81
N ASP A 117 5.43 -28.67 18.59
CA ASP A 117 4.04 -29.11 18.37
C ASP A 117 3.81 -29.76 16.99
N GLY A 118 4.72 -29.58 16.03
CA GLY A 118 4.57 -30.10 14.66
C GLY A 118 3.34 -29.59 13.91
N ALA A 119 2.69 -28.54 14.40
CA ALA A 119 1.36 -28.10 13.97
C ALA A 119 1.29 -27.72 12.48
N ILE A 120 2.39 -27.22 11.90
CA ILE A 120 2.47 -26.82 10.49
C ILE A 120 3.79 -27.30 9.88
N SER A 121 3.71 -27.98 8.73
CA SER A 121 4.88 -28.39 7.96
C SER A 121 5.69 -27.18 7.48
N PRO A 122 7.03 -27.21 7.52
CA PRO A 122 7.90 -26.13 7.03
C PRO A 122 7.63 -25.73 5.57
N TRP A 123 7.11 -26.66 4.77
CA TRP A 123 6.67 -26.40 3.39
C TRP A 123 5.54 -25.38 3.29
N TRP A 124 4.61 -25.37 4.24
CA TRP A 124 3.52 -24.38 4.28
C TRP A 124 4.01 -22.99 4.67
N ALA A 125 5.02 -22.89 5.53
CA ALA A 125 5.67 -21.63 5.85
C ALA A 125 6.36 -21.04 4.60
N ALA A 126 7.11 -21.85 3.87
CA ALA A 126 7.72 -21.44 2.61
C ALA A 126 6.66 -21.02 1.57
N ALA A 127 5.65 -21.86 1.33
CA ALA A 127 4.56 -21.54 0.41
C ALA A 127 3.85 -20.23 0.77
N GLY A 128 3.56 -20.00 2.06
CA GLY A 128 2.98 -18.77 2.56
C GLY A 128 3.82 -17.54 2.24
N THR A 129 5.13 -17.60 2.43
CA THR A 129 6.03 -16.48 2.09
C THR A 129 6.07 -16.16 0.59
N TYR A 130 6.08 -17.18 -0.29
CA TYR A 130 6.04 -16.95 -1.73
C TYR A 130 4.68 -16.40 -2.19
N VAL A 131 3.58 -16.87 -1.61
CA VAL A 131 2.24 -16.34 -1.89
C VAL A 131 2.17 -14.87 -1.47
N ALA A 132 2.65 -14.52 -0.28
CA ALA A 132 2.68 -13.13 0.18
C ALA A 132 3.52 -12.24 -0.74
N LEU A 133 4.69 -12.70 -1.18
CA LEU A 133 5.53 -12.01 -2.14
C LEU A 133 4.80 -11.81 -3.47
N ALA A 134 4.17 -12.85 -4.01
CA ALA A 134 3.42 -12.78 -5.27
C ALA A 134 2.25 -11.79 -5.19
N VAL A 135 1.49 -11.80 -4.09
CA VAL A 135 0.39 -10.85 -3.87
C VAL A 135 0.91 -9.41 -3.79
N ASN A 136 2.05 -9.17 -3.14
CA ASN A 136 2.67 -7.84 -3.08
C ASN A 136 3.14 -7.37 -4.46
N ILE A 137 3.76 -8.26 -5.25
CA ILE A 137 4.16 -7.96 -6.64
C ILE A 137 2.92 -7.59 -7.47
N MET A 138 1.83 -8.35 -7.34
CA MET A 138 0.58 -8.08 -8.04
C MET A 138 -0.07 -6.77 -7.59
N ALA A 139 0.06 -6.37 -6.32
CA ALA A 139 -0.53 -5.13 -5.82
C ALA A 139 0.11 -3.86 -6.44
N ILE A 140 1.41 -3.88 -6.71
CA ILE A 140 2.16 -2.73 -7.27
C ILE A 140 1.52 -2.11 -8.52
N PRO A 141 1.23 -2.86 -9.62
CA PRO A 141 0.62 -2.27 -10.82
C PRO A 141 -0.79 -1.73 -10.56
N PHE A 142 -1.57 -2.35 -9.67
CA PHE A 142 -2.90 -1.84 -9.31
C PHE A 142 -2.81 -0.54 -8.53
N GLU A 143 -1.97 -0.50 -7.49
CA GLU A 143 -1.71 0.73 -6.73
C GLU A 143 -1.22 1.85 -7.66
N TRP A 144 -0.32 1.54 -8.59
CA TRP A 144 0.16 2.49 -9.59
C TRP A 144 -0.96 3.07 -10.45
N LYS A 145 -1.83 2.19 -10.96
CA LYS A 145 -2.97 2.58 -11.79
C LYS A 145 -3.89 3.54 -11.04
N TYR A 146 -4.21 3.25 -9.78
CA TYR A 146 -5.11 4.08 -8.99
C TYR A 146 -4.45 5.38 -8.48
N ILE A 147 -3.15 5.36 -8.13
CA ILE A 147 -2.40 6.57 -7.77
C ILE A 147 -2.34 7.51 -8.98
N ARG A 148 -2.08 6.98 -10.19
CA ARG A 148 -2.05 7.79 -11.41
C ARG A 148 -3.43 8.37 -11.71
N ALA A 149 -4.48 7.56 -11.64
CA ALA A 149 -5.86 8.04 -11.82
C ALA A 149 -6.23 9.15 -10.83
N ASN A 150 -5.84 9.00 -9.56
CA ASN A 150 -6.10 10.02 -8.54
C ASN A 150 -5.27 11.30 -8.78
N SER A 151 -4.02 11.17 -9.25
CA SER A 151 -3.19 12.33 -9.59
C SER A 151 -3.75 13.13 -10.77
N VAL A 152 -4.39 12.46 -11.74
CA VAL A 152 -5.06 13.12 -12.87
C VAL A 152 -6.28 13.88 -12.37
N LEU A 153 -7.11 13.26 -11.53
CA LEU A 153 -8.26 13.93 -10.89
C LEU A 153 -7.84 15.17 -10.09
N THR A 154 -6.76 15.10 -9.30
CA THR A 154 -6.25 16.26 -8.56
C THR A 154 -5.80 17.38 -9.51
N LYS A 155 -5.18 17.06 -10.65
CA LYS A 155 -4.80 18.05 -11.65
C LYS A 155 -6.01 18.67 -12.34
N GLU A 156 -7.01 17.87 -12.70
CA GLU A 156 -8.26 18.36 -13.28
C GLU A 156 -8.94 19.38 -12.36
N VAL A 157 -9.05 19.05 -11.07
CA VAL A 157 -9.63 19.96 -10.05
C VAL A 157 -8.77 21.21 -9.88
N THR A 158 -7.45 21.07 -9.80
CA THR A 158 -6.54 22.23 -9.67
C THR A 158 -6.64 23.17 -10.86
N ASN A 159 -6.72 22.63 -12.09
CA ASN A 159 -6.89 23.42 -13.30
C ASN A 159 -8.27 24.11 -13.32
N GLY A 160 -9.33 23.42 -12.93
CA GLY A 160 -10.67 24.01 -12.82
C GLY A 160 -10.74 25.14 -11.79
N VAL A 161 -10.09 24.97 -10.64
CA VAL A 161 -9.94 26.02 -9.61
C VAL A 161 -9.16 27.23 -10.14
N GLN A 162 -8.05 27.00 -10.85
CA GLN A 162 -7.27 28.09 -11.46
C GLN A 162 -8.08 28.86 -12.52
N GLN A 163 -8.85 28.15 -13.36
CA GLN A 163 -9.73 28.78 -14.34
C GLN A 163 -10.84 29.59 -13.65
N ALA A 164 -11.49 29.05 -12.62
CA ALA A 164 -12.49 29.79 -11.84
C ALA A 164 -11.89 31.03 -11.16
N GLY A 165 -10.67 30.90 -10.62
CA GLY A 165 -9.91 32.00 -10.03
C GLY A 165 -9.42 33.05 -11.03
N GLN A 166 -9.28 32.73 -12.31
CA GLN A 166 -8.96 33.68 -13.38
C GLN A 166 -10.20 34.38 -13.96
N VAL A 167 -11.39 33.78 -13.88
CA VAL A 167 -12.65 34.41 -14.31
C VAL A 167 -13.17 35.39 -13.23
N ALA A 168 -12.95 35.11 -11.94
CA ALA A 168 -13.36 35.98 -10.83
C ALA A 168 -12.77 37.42 -10.84
N PRO A 169 -11.50 37.69 -11.23
CA PRO A 169 -10.97 39.05 -11.31
C PRO A 169 -11.50 39.86 -12.49
N ALA A 170 -12.11 39.24 -13.51
CA ALA A 170 -12.62 39.96 -14.68
C ALA A 170 -14.00 40.60 -14.48
N VAL A 171 -14.73 40.23 -13.42
CA VAL A 171 -16.10 40.72 -13.15
C VAL A 171 -16.12 41.89 -12.14
N LYS A 172 -14.97 42.30 -11.60
CA LYS A 172 -14.85 43.42 -10.64
C LYS A 172 -14.25 44.70 -11.23
N ALA A 173 -14.37 44.88 -12.54
CA ALA A 173 -13.94 46.09 -13.24
C ALA A 173 -15.08 46.63 -14.11
N GLU A 174 -16.20 46.99 -13.46
CA GLU A 174 -17.18 47.94 -13.99
C GLU A 174 -17.46 49.01 -12.93
#